data_AF-A0A183U6Y2-F1
#
_entry.id   AF-A0A183U6Y2-F1
#
_cell.length_a   1.000
_cell.length_b   1.000
_cell.length_c   1.000
_cell.angle_alpha   90.00
_cell.angle_beta   90.00
_cell.angle_gamma   90.00
#
_symmetry.space_group_name_H-M   'P 1'
#
loop_
_entity.id
_entity.type
_entity.pdbx_description
1 polymer ?
#
loop_
_entity_poly.entity_id
_entity_poly.type
_entity_poly.pdbx_seq_one_letter_code
_entity_poly.pdbx_strand_id
1 'polypeptide(L)'
;MFDDATRAEIIAKHNEYRSQISHGTAKYMGGNTLKSGKNVYELVTVIELFESWDCGLEQSAQDWSDKCKSSASRPNNFGENFNLFAANGSVEVAMEAMEEWWAELEQYDASSNPDIIFNDDVFNYAESWSQVYETVLLFS
;
A
#
# COMPACT_ATOMS: atom_id res chain seq x y z
N MET A 1 3.92 -3.98 18.17
CA MET A 1 4.69 -4.52 17.03
C MET A 1 4.08 -5.83 16.60
N PHE A 2 4.11 -6.07 15.30
CA PHE A 2 3.60 -7.29 14.69
C PHE A 2 4.55 -8.47 14.95
N ASP A 3 4.02 -9.69 14.91
CA ASP A 3 4.84 -10.90 14.85
C ASP A 3 5.18 -11.25 13.39
N ASP A 4 6.06 -12.22 13.18
CA ASP A 4 6.55 -12.58 11.84
C ASP A 4 5.44 -13.13 10.93
N ALA A 5 4.45 -13.83 11.50
CA ALA A 5 3.30 -14.32 10.77
C ALA A 5 2.46 -13.15 10.23
N THR A 6 2.18 -12.16 11.08
CA THR A 6 1.44 -10.96 10.71
C THR A 6 2.18 -10.16 9.64
N ARG A 7 3.50 -9.96 9.78
CA ARG A 7 4.32 -9.27 8.77
C ARG A 7 4.24 -9.98 7.42
N ALA A 8 4.32 -11.31 7.41
CA ALA A 8 4.22 -12.11 6.20
C ALA A 8 2.83 -11.98 5.54
N GLU A 9 1.74 -11.95 6.32
CA GLU A 9 0.39 -11.72 5.80
C GLU A 9 0.24 -10.32 5.19
N ILE A 10 0.75 -9.27 5.86
CA ILE A 10 0.71 -7.90 5.35
C ILE A 10 1.44 -7.80 4.01
N ILE A 11 2.65 -8.37 3.91
CA ILE A 11 3.43 -8.36 2.68
C ILE A 11 2.74 -9.17 1.58
N ALA A 12 2.23 -10.36 1.89
CA ALA A 12 1.51 -11.19 0.94
C ALA A 12 0.29 -10.45 0.36
N LYS A 13 -0.46 -9.73 1.20
CA LYS A 13 -1.62 -8.97 0.76
C LYS A 13 -1.27 -7.80 -0.14
N HIS A 14 -0.23 -7.03 0.19
CA HIS A 14 0.29 -5.99 -0.71
C HIS A 14 0.71 -6.58 -2.07
N ASN A 15 1.44 -7.69 -2.06
CA ASN A 15 1.89 -8.33 -3.29
C ASN A 15 0.76 -8.93 -4.14
N GLU A 16 -0.32 -9.40 -3.51
CA GLU A 16 -1.53 -9.80 -4.21
C GLU A 16 -2.04 -8.65 -5.08
N TYR A 17 -2.21 -7.47 -4.50
CA TYR A 17 -2.67 -6.28 -5.21
C TYR A 17 -1.68 -5.78 -6.26
N ARG A 18 -0.39 -5.75 -5.93
CA ARG A 18 0.67 -5.37 -6.88
C ARG A 18 0.73 -6.32 -8.08
N SER A 19 0.51 -7.62 -7.86
CA SER A 19 0.39 -8.62 -8.92
C SER A 19 -0.83 -8.37 -9.80
N GLN A 20 -1.97 -7.96 -9.24
CA GLN A 20 -3.14 -7.59 -10.05
C GLN A 20 -2.85 -6.39 -10.96
N ILE A 21 -2.13 -5.39 -10.47
CA ILE A 21 -1.68 -4.25 -11.29
C ILE A 21 -0.73 -4.73 -12.39
N SER A 22 0.29 -5.54 -12.05
CA SER A 22 1.28 -6.00 -13.02
C SER A 22 0.66 -6.82 -14.15
N HIS A 23 -0.38 -7.60 -13.86
CA HIS A 23 -1.10 -8.40 -14.85
C HIS A 23 -2.25 -7.66 -15.55
N GLY A 24 -2.55 -6.42 -15.16
CA GLY A 24 -3.67 -5.66 -15.72
C GLY A 24 -5.04 -6.27 -15.39
N THR A 25 -5.15 -6.91 -14.22
CA THR A 25 -6.38 -7.53 -13.72
C THR A 25 -7.03 -6.74 -12.59
N ALA A 26 -6.35 -5.72 -12.06
CA ALA A 26 -6.91 -4.79 -11.09
C ALA A 26 -8.11 -4.05 -11.68
N LYS A 27 -9.26 -4.11 -11.00
CA LYS A 27 -10.51 -3.51 -11.46
C LYS A 27 -10.70 -2.12 -10.87
N TYR A 28 -11.15 -1.19 -11.70
CA TYR A 28 -11.57 0.15 -11.28
C TYR A 28 -13.11 0.30 -11.40
N MET A 29 -13.63 1.50 -11.11
CA MET A 29 -15.07 1.79 -11.21
C MET A 29 -15.71 1.24 -12.48
N GLY A 30 -16.86 0.57 -12.32
CA GLY A 30 -17.60 -0.05 -13.41
C GLY A 30 -17.08 -1.44 -13.82
N GLY A 31 -16.08 -1.98 -13.11
CA GLY A 31 -15.60 -3.36 -13.27
C GLY A 31 -14.67 -3.59 -14.46
N ASN A 32 -14.27 -2.52 -15.14
CA ASN A 32 -13.19 -2.54 -16.14
C ASN A 32 -11.82 -2.67 -15.45
N THR A 33 -10.79 -3.09 -16.19
CA THR A 33 -9.46 -3.30 -15.62
C THR A 33 -8.47 -2.21 -16.04
N LEU A 34 -7.51 -1.93 -15.15
CA LEU A 34 -6.33 -1.14 -15.48
C LEU A 34 -5.49 -1.85 -16.54
N LYS A 35 -4.65 -1.09 -17.24
CA LYS A 35 -3.62 -1.70 -18.08
C LYS A 35 -2.55 -2.36 -17.21
N SER A 36 -1.87 -3.36 -17.78
CA SER A 36 -0.74 -4.02 -17.13
C SER A 36 0.35 -3.01 -16.79
N GLY A 37 0.66 -2.92 -15.49
CA GLY A 37 1.75 -2.11 -14.97
C GLY A 37 3.11 -2.69 -15.34
N LYS A 38 4.04 -1.81 -15.75
CA LYS A 38 5.44 -2.16 -15.95
C LYS A 38 6.24 -1.74 -14.72
N ASN A 39 7.29 -2.49 -14.38
CA ASN A 39 8.16 -2.21 -13.24
C ASN A 39 7.40 -2.17 -11.89
N VAL A 40 6.44 -3.07 -11.71
CA VAL A 40 5.77 -3.28 -10.42
C VAL A 40 6.59 -4.31 -9.63
N TYR A 41 7.35 -3.84 -8.64
CA TYR A 41 8.29 -4.68 -7.87
C TYR A 41 7.59 -5.40 -6.72
N GLU A 42 8.00 -6.62 -6.39
CA GLU A 42 7.50 -7.34 -5.21
C GLU A 42 8.05 -6.73 -3.91
N LEU A 43 7.21 -6.65 -2.88
CA LEU A 43 7.67 -6.46 -1.50
C LEU A 43 8.11 -7.82 -0.96
N VAL A 44 9.40 -8.07 -0.80
CA VAL A 44 9.84 -9.41 -0.39
C VAL A 44 9.75 -9.61 1.14
N THR A 45 9.93 -10.82 1.66
CA THR A 45 10.39 -11.03 3.06
C THR A 45 11.67 -11.85 2.95
N VAL A 46 12.83 -11.26 3.20
CA VAL A 46 14.08 -12.02 3.18
C VAL A 46 14.61 -12.13 4.59
N ILE A 47 14.38 -13.31 5.17
CA ILE A 47 14.71 -13.63 6.55
C ILE A 47 16.22 -13.69 6.79
N GLU A 48 17.11 -13.74 5.77
CA GLU A 48 18.55 -13.81 6.09
C GLU A 48 19.52 -12.87 5.37
N LEU A 49 19.22 -12.23 4.23
CA LEU A 49 20.21 -11.33 3.60
C LEU A 49 19.56 -10.19 2.79
N PHE A 50 19.31 -9.04 3.43
CA PHE A 50 18.85 -7.74 2.86
C PHE A 50 17.33 -7.48 2.88
N GLU A 51 16.83 -7.23 4.09
CA GLU A 51 15.49 -6.78 4.56
C GLU A 51 14.42 -6.39 3.53
N SER A 52 13.23 -6.92 3.71
CA SER A 52 12.03 -6.52 2.94
C SER A 52 10.74 -6.49 3.77
N TRP A 53 10.93 -6.54 5.08
CA TRP A 53 10.15 -5.78 6.04
C TRP A 53 11.13 -4.78 6.67
N ASP A 54 10.86 -3.49 6.58
CA ASP A 54 11.72 -2.47 7.19
C ASP A 54 11.30 -2.26 8.64
N CYS A 55 12.09 -2.78 9.58
CA CYS A 55 11.84 -2.65 11.01
C CYS A 55 11.82 -1.18 11.47
N GLY A 56 12.53 -0.29 10.79
CA GLY A 56 12.51 1.15 11.06
C GLY A 56 11.17 1.78 10.66
N LEU A 57 10.62 1.42 9.50
CA LEU A 57 9.27 1.83 9.10
C LEU A 57 8.20 1.26 10.04
N GLU A 58 8.30 -0.01 10.43
CA GLU A 58 7.38 -0.60 11.43
C GLU A 58 7.44 0.16 12.76
N GLN A 59 8.65 0.43 13.26
CA GLN A 59 8.82 1.14 14.52
C GLN A 59 8.22 2.55 14.42
N SER A 60 8.45 3.26 13.32
CA SER A 60 7.87 4.59 13.09
C SER A 60 6.33 4.54 13.07
N ALA A 61 5.74 3.54 12.40
CA ALA A 61 4.29 3.36 12.35
C ALA A 61 3.72 3.02 13.74
N GLN A 62 4.39 2.14 14.49
CA GLN A 62 3.99 1.77 15.85
C GLN A 62 4.09 2.97 16.81
N ASP A 63 5.19 3.72 16.77
CA ASP A 63 5.40 4.92 17.60
C ASP A 63 4.34 6.00 17.36
N TRP A 64 3.83 6.09 16.13
CA TRP A 64 2.72 6.99 15.82
C TRP A 64 1.37 6.43 16.28
N SER A 65 1.11 5.14 16.02
CA SER A 65 -0.10 4.44 16.45
C SER A 65 -0.31 4.50 17.97
N ASP A 66 0.76 4.32 18.75
CA ASP A 66 0.76 4.36 20.22
C ASP A 66 0.35 5.72 20.80
N LYS A 67 0.43 6.80 20.01
CA LYS A 67 -0.05 8.14 20.42
C LYS A 67 -1.57 8.28 20.32
N CYS A 68 -2.26 7.30 19.73
CA CYS A 68 -3.70 7.26 19.52
C CYS A 68 -4.23 8.57 18.91
N LYS A 69 -3.54 9.10 17.89
CA LYS A 69 -3.97 10.29 17.16
C LYS A 69 -4.88 9.90 16.01
N SER A 70 -5.90 10.72 15.77
CA SER A 70 -6.86 10.51 14.67
C SER A 70 -6.38 11.13 13.34
N SER A 71 -5.08 11.15 13.11
CA SER A 71 -4.46 11.79 11.94
C SER A 71 -3.15 11.09 11.58
N ALA A 72 -2.77 11.14 10.30
CA ALA A 72 -1.46 10.73 9.78
C ALA A 72 -0.30 11.49 10.46
N SER A 73 0.89 10.87 10.50
CA SER A 73 2.14 11.45 11.02
C SER A 73 2.82 12.38 10.02
N ARG A 74 2.60 12.15 8.71
CA ARG A 74 3.15 12.92 7.58
C ARG A 74 4.69 13.00 7.61
N PRO A 75 5.38 11.85 7.44
CA PRO A 75 6.83 11.82 7.38
C PRO A 75 7.36 12.45 6.09
N ASN A 76 8.59 12.96 6.12
CA ASN A 76 9.20 13.65 4.97
C ASN A 76 9.92 12.71 3.99
N ASN A 77 10.15 11.45 4.37
CA ASN A 77 11.09 10.54 3.70
C ASN A 77 10.46 9.20 3.27
N PHE A 78 9.17 9.00 3.51
CA PHE A 78 8.40 7.85 3.04
C PHE A 78 6.91 8.21 2.96
N GLY A 79 6.15 7.48 2.14
CA GLY A 79 4.69 7.58 2.10
C GLY A 79 4.03 6.91 3.31
N GLU A 80 2.83 7.35 3.68
CA GLU A 80 2.10 6.81 4.83
C GLU A 80 0.62 6.65 4.47
N ASN A 81 0.07 5.46 4.74
CA ASN A 81 -1.37 5.26 4.80
C ASN A 81 -1.79 5.13 6.26
N PHE A 82 -3.00 5.58 6.58
CA PHE A 82 -3.50 5.60 7.95
C PHE A 82 -5.02 5.39 7.98
N ASN A 83 -5.47 4.42 8.78
CA ASN A 83 -6.88 4.21 9.10
C ASN A 83 -7.11 4.15 10.61
N LEU A 84 -8.37 4.36 11.00
CA LEU A 84 -8.84 4.29 12.39
C LEU A 84 -9.89 3.20 12.51
N PHE A 85 -9.62 2.23 13.38
CA PHE A 85 -10.54 1.14 13.67
C PHE A 85 -11.00 1.19 15.13
N ALA A 86 -12.13 0.54 15.40
CA ALA A 86 -12.42 0.12 16.74
C ALA A 86 -11.34 -0.88 17.20
N ALA A 87 -11.07 -0.92 18.51
CA ALA A 87 -10.07 -1.84 19.05
C ALA A 87 -10.45 -3.30 18.76
N ASN A 88 -9.66 -3.97 17.92
CA ASN A 88 -9.81 -5.36 17.52
C ASN A 88 -8.42 -6.03 17.40
N GLY A 89 -8.36 -7.29 16.95
CA GLY A 89 -7.09 -7.99 16.72
C GLY A 89 -6.19 -7.25 15.73
N SER A 90 -4.89 -7.14 16.04
CA SER A 90 -3.93 -6.36 15.25
C SER A 90 -3.79 -6.80 13.79
N VAL A 91 -3.93 -8.10 13.52
CA VAL A 91 -3.89 -8.66 12.15
C VAL A 91 -5.17 -8.32 11.40
N GLU A 92 -6.31 -8.51 12.06
CA GLU A 92 -7.64 -8.26 11.48
C GLU A 92 -7.77 -6.81 11.01
N VAL A 93 -7.41 -5.85 11.88
CA VAL A 93 -7.43 -4.42 11.51
C VAL A 93 -6.41 -4.06 10.43
N ALA A 94 -5.28 -4.76 10.35
CA ALA A 94 -4.30 -4.54 9.28
C ALA A 94 -4.81 -5.05 7.93
N MET A 95 -5.49 -6.20 7.90
CA MET A 95 -6.14 -6.72 6.70
C MET A 95 -7.29 -5.82 6.25
N GLU A 96 -8.14 -5.39 7.19
CA GLU A 96 -9.25 -4.48 6.93
C GLU A 96 -8.74 -3.14 6.34
N ALA A 97 -7.66 -2.58 6.90
CA ALA A 97 -7.04 -1.37 6.35
C ALA A 97 -6.59 -1.53 4.89
N MET A 98 -5.91 -2.62 4.56
CA MET A 98 -5.45 -2.86 3.19
C MET A 98 -6.61 -3.09 2.21
N GLU A 99 -7.68 -3.73 2.65
CA GLU A 99 -8.90 -3.89 1.87
C GLU A 99 -9.60 -2.54 1.63
N GLU A 100 -9.71 -1.70 2.65
CA GLU A 100 -10.27 -0.34 2.52
C GLU A 100 -9.43 0.55 1.59
N TRP A 101 -8.10 0.54 1.73
CA TRP A 101 -7.20 1.27 0.84
C TRP A 101 -7.31 0.80 -0.61
N TRP A 102 -7.41 -0.51 -0.84
CA TRP A 102 -7.54 -1.05 -2.19
C TRP A 102 -8.92 -0.76 -2.80
N ALA A 103 -9.98 -0.76 -2.00
CA ALA A 103 -11.34 -0.50 -2.45
C ALA A 103 -11.54 0.92 -3.02
N GLU A 104 -10.63 1.85 -2.73
CA GLU A 104 -10.59 3.18 -3.37
C GLU A 104 -10.45 3.06 -4.90
N LEU A 105 -9.71 2.07 -5.40
CA LEU A 105 -9.57 1.85 -6.85
C LEU A 105 -10.92 1.52 -7.51
N GLU A 106 -11.77 0.74 -6.84
CA GLU A 106 -13.12 0.43 -7.33
C GLU A 106 -14.05 1.64 -7.33
N GLN A 107 -13.68 2.71 -6.63
CA GLN A 107 -14.39 3.99 -6.59
C GLN A 107 -13.78 5.03 -7.54
N TYR A 108 -12.68 4.72 -8.22
CA TYR A 108 -12.01 5.60 -9.17
C TYR A 108 -12.40 5.26 -10.60
N ASP A 109 -12.87 6.25 -11.38
CA ASP A 109 -13.11 6.07 -12.82
C ASP A 109 -11.83 6.32 -13.63
N ALA A 110 -11.03 5.27 -13.78
CA ALA A 110 -9.80 5.32 -14.56
C ALA A 110 -10.02 5.28 -16.09
N SER A 111 -11.25 5.38 -16.60
CA SER A 111 -11.51 5.24 -18.06
C SER A 111 -10.74 6.23 -18.93
N SER A 112 -10.51 7.44 -18.42
CA SER A 112 -9.71 8.48 -19.09
C SER A 112 -8.22 8.44 -18.76
N ASN A 113 -7.82 7.70 -17.73
CA ASN A 113 -6.44 7.54 -17.25
C ASN A 113 -6.12 6.07 -16.87
N PRO A 114 -6.27 5.09 -17.77
CA PRO A 114 -6.16 3.66 -17.45
C PRO A 114 -4.72 3.20 -17.17
N ASP A 115 -3.74 4.07 -17.44
CA ASP A 115 -2.32 3.88 -17.11
C ASP A 115 -1.98 4.42 -15.71
N ILE A 116 -2.94 5.02 -14.98
CA ILE A 116 -2.75 5.65 -13.66
C ILE A 116 -1.55 6.60 -13.68
N ILE A 117 -1.49 7.48 -14.68
CA ILE A 117 -0.49 8.54 -14.68
C ILE A 117 -0.82 9.47 -13.52
N PHE A 118 0.11 9.59 -12.56
CA PHE A 118 -0.10 10.37 -11.35
C PHE A 118 -0.42 11.83 -11.70
N ASN A 119 -1.52 12.32 -11.13
CA ASN A 119 -2.04 13.67 -11.27
C ASN A 119 -2.94 13.98 -10.06
N ASP A 120 -3.51 15.18 -9.98
CA ASP A 120 -4.35 15.59 -8.86
C ASP A 120 -5.60 14.71 -8.68
N ASP A 121 -6.14 14.17 -9.78
CA ASP A 121 -7.31 13.30 -9.77
C ASP A 121 -6.98 11.94 -9.15
N VAL A 122 -5.89 11.30 -9.59
CA VAL A 122 -5.36 10.08 -8.96
C VAL A 122 -5.01 10.35 -7.50
N PHE A 123 -4.35 11.46 -7.17
CA PHE A 123 -4.01 11.78 -5.78
C PHE A 123 -5.25 11.85 -4.87
N ASN A 124 -6.34 12.45 -5.33
CA ASN A 124 -7.58 12.58 -4.55
C ASN A 124 -8.33 11.26 -4.32
N TYR A 125 -8.09 10.23 -5.15
CA TYR A 125 -8.83 8.96 -5.13
C TYR A 125 -7.97 7.73 -4.86
N ALA A 126 -6.65 7.87 -4.87
CA ALA A 126 -5.72 6.74 -4.86
C ALA A 126 -4.51 6.96 -3.97
N GLU A 127 -4.52 7.97 -3.08
CA GLU A 127 -3.44 8.21 -2.12
C GLU A 127 -3.03 6.92 -1.41
N SER A 128 -4.01 6.10 -1.01
CA SER A 128 -3.77 4.92 -0.18
C SER A 128 -3.21 3.70 -0.93
N TRP A 129 -3.27 3.62 -2.26
CA TRP A 129 -2.67 2.49 -3.00
C TRP A 129 -1.61 2.93 -4.01
N SER A 130 -1.46 4.24 -4.23
CA SER A 130 -0.52 4.78 -5.19
C SER A 130 0.92 4.87 -4.68
N GLN A 131 1.25 4.37 -3.48
CA GLN A 131 2.55 4.54 -2.80
C GLN A 131 3.74 4.56 -3.78
N VAL A 132 4.13 5.77 -4.16
CA VAL A 132 5.27 6.04 -5.03
C VAL A 132 6.45 6.30 -4.10
N TYR A 133 7.49 5.50 -4.22
CA TYR A 133 8.78 5.88 -3.64
C TYR A 133 9.26 7.17 -4.31
N GLU A 134 9.44 8.22 -3.53
CA GLU A 134 10.41 9.27 -3.87
C GLU A 134 11.79 8.65 -3.58
N THR A 135 12.68 8.56 -4.59
CA THR A 135 14.07 8.02 -4.55
C THR A 135 14.15 6.46 -4.59
N VAL A 136 14.79 5.73 -5.52
CA VAL A 136 15.93 5.95 -6.42
C VAL A 136 15.80 5.02 -7.65
N LEU A 137 15.96 5.58 -8.85
CA LEU A 137 16.37 4.85 -10.06
C LEU A 137 17.80 4.32 -9.86
N LEU A 138 18.01 3.01 -9.83
CA LEU A 138 19.31 2.42 -10.16
C LEU A 138 19.11 1.47 -11.33
N PHE A 139 19.50 1.96 -12.51
CA PHE A 139 19.90 1.10 -13.62
C PHE A 139 21.20 0.40 -13.23
N SER A 140 21.20 -0.93 -13.33
CA SER A 140 22.37 -1.72 -13.72
C SER A 140 21.89 -2.89 -14.57
#